data_AF-A0A7S3XG50-F1
#
_entry.id   AF-A0A7S3XG50-F1
#
_cell.length_a   1.000
_cell.length_b   1.000
_cell.length_c   1.000
_cell.angle_alpha   90.00
_cell.angle_beta   90.00
_cell.angle_gamma   90.00
#
_symmetry.space_group_name_H-M   'P 1'
#
loop_
_entity.id
_entity.type
_entity.pdbx_description
1 polymer ?
#
loop_
_entity_poly.entity_id
_entity_poly.type
_entity_poly.pdbx_seq_one_letter_code
_entity_poly.pdbx_strand_id
1 'polypeptide(L)'
;GHFIWNGSARVVVHQIVRSPGIYFKEIRDAKNRRTVVGNIICARGSWLRLEMDKQDRIWVKWNQGKKVLVSTFLQDLERYDLGSIGRIQLNRKLKLSIPAHVHNLQPEDIVAATDALINLTT
;
A
#
# COMPACT_ATOMS: atom_id res chain seq x y z
N GLY A 1 13.95 3.90 30.20
CA GLY A 1 13.58 3.25 31.47
C GLY A 1 13.22 1.79 31.22
N HIS A 2 13.16 0.97 32.27
CA HIS A 2 12.69 -0.43 32.21
C HIS A 2 11.37 -0.57 32.97
N PHE A 3 10.56 -1.56 32.62
CA PHE A 3 9.32 -1.92 33.32
C PHE A 3 9.41 -3.35 33.84
N ILE A 4 8.71 -3.66 34.93
CA ILE A 4 8.70 -5.01 35.51
C ILE A 4 7.47 -5.76 35.00
N TRP A 5 7.67 -6.94 34.44
CA TRP A 5 6.61 -7.86 34.02
C TRP A 5 6.87 -9.24 34.59
N ASN A 6 5.95 -9.75 35.42
CA ASN A 6 6.07 -11.01 36.16
C ASN A 6 7.41 -11.13 36.92
N GLY A 7 7.80 -10.08 37.64
CA GLY A 7 9.04 -10.04 38.43
C GLY A 7 10.34 -9.86 37.63
N SER A 8 10.28 -9.78 36.30
CA SER A 8 11.46 -9.57 35.44
C SER A 8 11.46 -8.18 34.81
N ALA A 9 12.60 -7.50 34.84
CA ALA A 9 12.79 -6.21 34.16
C ALA A 9 12.83 -6.38 32.64
N ARG A 10 12.11 -5.52 31.92
CA ARG A 10 11.99 -5.49 30.47
C ARG A 10 12.13 -4.06 29.95
N VAL A 11 12.56 -3.91 28.70
CA VAL A 11 12.70 -2.60 28.04
C VAL A 11 11.86 -2.59 26.78
N VAL A 12 11.07 -1.53 26.58
CA VAL A 12 10.36 -1.31 25.31
C VAL A 12 11.34 -0.68 24.34
N VAL A 13 11.46 -1.29 23.15
CA VAL A 13 12.28 -0.76 22.06
C VAL A 13 11.36 -0.19 21.00
N HIS A 14 11.67 1.02 20.54
CA HIS A 14 10.97 1.60 19.40
C HIS A 14 11.32 0.85 18.12
N GLN A 15 10.31 0.39 17.40
CA GLN A 15 10.48 -0.24 16.10
C GLN A 15 10.51 0.81 14.99
N ILE A 16 11.38 0.61 14.01
CA ILE A 16 11.35 1.39 12.77
C ILE A 16 10.38 0.70 11.82
N VAL A 17 9.29 1.39 11.48
CA VAL A 17 8.25 0.91 10.55
C VAL A 17 8.20 1.80 9.31
N ARG A 18 7.67 1.25 8.21
CA ARG A 18 7.45 2.05 7.00
C ARG A 18 6.36 3.08 7.25
N SER A 19 6.55 4.29 6.74
CA SER A 19 5.51 5.30 6.73
C SER A 19 4.34 4.89 5.82
N PRO A 20 3.13 5.41 6.06
CA PRO A 20 2.02 5.29 5.12
C PRO A 20 2.36 5.93 3.76
N GLY A 21 1.91 5.32 2.67
CA GLY A 21 2.21 5.74 1.30
C GLY A 21 2.21 4.57 0.32
N ILE A 22 2.73 4.80 -0.89
CA ILE A 22 2.82 3.78 -1.96
C ILE A 22 4.27 3.45 -2.33
N TYR A 23 4.57 2.15 -2.46
CA TYR A 23 5.89 1.60 -2.74
C TYR A 23 5.85 0.60 -3.90
N PHE A 24 6.55 0.93 -4.98
CA PHE A 24 6.72 0.02 -6.11
C PHE A 24 7.93 -0.89 -5.89
N LYS A 25 7.77 -2.17 -6.19
CA LYS A 25 8.83 -3.18 -6.09
C LYS A 25 8.78 -4.11 -7.28
N GLU A 26 9.94 -4.38 -7.86
CA GLU A 26 10.13 -5.45 -8.82
C GLU A 26 10.35 -6.79 -8.08
N ILE A 27 9.65 -7.83 -8.53
CA ILE A 27 9.78 -9.19 -8.05
C ILE A 27 10.13 -10.05 -9.26
N ARG A 28 11.12 -10.93 -9.09
CA ARG A 28 11.47 -11.95 -10.08
C ARG A 28 10.99 -13.30 -9.60
N ASP A 29 10.26 -13.99 -10.47
CA ASP A 29 9.81 -15.36 -10.24
C ASP A 29 10.95 -16.38 -10.51
N ALA A 30 10.77 -17.64 -10.11
CA ALA A 30 11.71 -18.74 -10.38
C ALA A 30 12.01 -18.92 -11.88
N LYS A 31 11.07 -18.52 -12.74
CA LYS A 31 11.23 -18.50 -14.21
C LYS A 31 11.93 -17.22 -14.72
N ASN A 32 12.58 -16.45 -13.85
CA ASN A 32 13.21 -15.15 -14.09
C ASN A 32 12.28 -14.11 -14.76
N ARG A 33 10.97 -14.24 -14.55
CA ARG A 33 9.98 -13.29 -15.07
C ARG A 33 9.90 -12.10 -14.13
N ARG A 34 9.97 -10.90 -14.70
CA ARG A 34 9.83 -9.62 -14.01
C ARG A 34 8.35 -9.30 -13.78
N THR A 35 7.97 -9.06 -12.53
CA THR A 35 6.64 -8.54 -12.16
C THR A 35 6.83 -7.35 -11.24
N VAL A 36 6.25 -6.21 -11.61
CA VAL A 36 6.22 -5.04 -10.74
C VAL A 36 4.95 -5.08 -9.89
N VAL A 37 5.07 -4.72 -8.61
CA VAL A 37 3.94 -4.63 -7.69
C VAL A 37 3.94 -3.27 -6.98
N GLY A 38 2.76 -2.72 -6.72
CA GLY A 38 2.57 -1.50 -5.93
C GLY A 38 1.99 -1.83 -4.55
N ASN A 39 2.72 -1.59 -3.47
CA ASN A 39 2.23 -1.80 -2.11
C ASN A 39 1.79 -0.46 -1.52
N ILE A 40 0.50 -0.34 -1.19
CA ILE A 40 -0.06 0.81 -0.48
C ILE A 40 -0.16 0.45 1.01
N ILE A 41 0.53 1.23 1.83
CA ILE A 41 0.53 1.13 3.28
C ILE A 41 -0.35 2.25 3.81
N CYS A 42 -1.44 1.87 4.48
CA CYS A 42 -2.36 2.81 5.11
C CYS A 42 -1.95 3.03 6.58
N ALA A 43 -2.28 4.19 7.14
CA ALA A 43 -2.13 4.45 8.57
C ALA A 43 -3.10 3.60 9.39
N ARG A 44 -4.32 3.40 8.87
CA ARG A 44 -5.32 2.49 9.41
C ARG A 44 -5.98 1.72 8.27
N GLY A 45 -6.14 0.41 8.46
CA GLY A 45 -6.63 -0.51 7.43
C GLY A 45 -5.60 -1.58 7.08
N SER A 46 -5.93 -2.42 6.10
CA SER A 46 -5.01 -3.48 5.64
C SER A 46 -3.99 -2.93 4.65
N TRP A 47 -2.82 -3.58 4.58
CA TRP A 47 -1.85 -3.28 3.51
C TRP A 47 -2.39 -3.82 2.19
N LEU A 48 -2.41 -2.97 1.17
CA LEU A 48 -2.91 -3.30 -0.15
C LEU A 48 -1.73 -3.55 -1.08
N ARG A 49 -1.86 -4.56 -1.93
CA ARG A 49 -0.93 -4.84 -3.01
C ARG A 49 -1.66 -4.84 -4.34
N LEU A 50 -1.23 -3.94 -5.21
CA LEU A 50 -1.57 -3.90 -6.63
C LEU A 50 -0.60 -4.78 -7.40
N GLU A 51 -1.15 -5.70 -8.19
CA GLU A 51 -0.40 -6.59 -9.07
C GLU A 51 -1.06 -6.60 -10.45
N MET A 52 -0.26 -6.55 -11.50
CA MET A 52 -0.72 -6.76 -12.86
C MET A 52 -0.43 -8.19 -13.29
N ASP A 53 -1.38 -8.83 -13.97
CA ASP A 53 -1.17 -10.15 -14.58
C ASP A 53 -0.69 -10.04 -16.04
N LYS A 54 -0.55 -11.19 -16.71
CA LYS A 54 -0.09 -11.24 -18.12
C LYS A 54 -1.16 -10.81 -19.13
N GLN A 55 -2.40 -10.68 -18.68
CA GLN A 55 -3.56 -10.31 -19.51
C GLN A 55 -3.94 -8.86 -19.23
N ASP A 56 -2.98 -8.06 -18.74
CA ASP A 56 -3.13 -6.65 -18.37
C ASP A 56 -4.26 -6.36 -17.38
N ARG A 57 -4.67 -7.36 -16.59
CA ARG A 57 -5.65 -7.17 -15.52
C ARG A 57 -4.95 -6.80 -14.23
N ILE A 58 -5.55 -5.85 -13.53
CA ILE A 58 -5.04 -5.35 -12.27
C ILE A 58 -5.85 -5.92 -11.12
N TRP A 59 -5.10 -6.40 -10.16
CA TRP A 59 -5.61 -7.11 -9.01
C TRP A 59 -5.14 -6.46 -7.74
N VAL A 60 -6.03 -6.47 -6.75
CA VAL A 60 -5.76 -6.02 -5.39
C VAL A 60 -5.72 -7.24 -4.49
N LYS A 61 -4.71 -7.30 -3.63
CA LYS A 61 -4.62 -8.25 -2.52
C LYS A 61 -4.39 -7.49 -1.24
N TRP A 62 -5.11 -7.83 -0.17
CA TRP A 62 -4.83 -7.32 1.17
C TRP A 62 -4.32 -8.44 2.07
N ASN A 63 -3.25 -8.17 2.82
CA ASN A 63 -2.60 -9.12 3.74
C ASN A 63 -2.34 -10.50 3.08
N GLN A 64 -2.68 -11.60 3.77
CA GLN A 64 -2.66 -12.98 3.25
C GLN A 64 -3.99 -13.38 2.57
N GLY A 65 -4.89 -12.44 2.31
CA GLY A 65 -6.24 -12.68 1.81
C GLY A 65 -6.32 -13.05 0.32
N LYS A 66 -7.57 -13.16 -0.16
CA LYS A 66 -7.88 -13.45 -1.57
C LYS A 66 -7.48 -12.28 -2.47
N LYS A 67 -7.15 -12.62 -3.72
CA LYS A 67 -6.89 -11.67 -4.80
C LYS A 67 -8.24 -11.31 -5.45
N VAL A 68 -8.54 -10.02 -5.55
CA VAL A 68 -9.78 -9.53 -6.18
C VAL A 68 -9.44 -8.57 -7.32
N LEU A 69 -10.34 -8.43 -8.28
CA LEU A 69 -10.17 -7.44 -9.34
C LEU A 69 -10.22 -6.03 -8.75
N VAL A 70 -9.42 -5.13 -9.32
CA VAL A 70 -9.39 -3.73 -8.88
C VAL A 70 -10.79 -3.08 -8.95
N SER A 71 -11.59 -3.41 -9.96
CA SER A 71 -12.96 -2.91 -10.12
C SER A 71 -13.87 -3.28 -8.96
N THR A 72 -13.78 -4.51 -8.44
CA THR A 72 -14.53 -4.96 -7.27
C THR A 72 -14.04 -4.24 -6.00
N PHE A 73 -12.74 -4.00 -5.90
CA PHE A 73 -12.14 -3.36 -4.73
C PHE A 73 -12.53 -1.89 -4.55
N LEU A 74 -12.78 -1.15 -5.64
CA LEU A 74 -13.14 0.28 -5.59
C LEU A 74 -14.39 0.57 -4.73
N GLN A 75 -15.22 -0.43 -4.47
CA GLN A 75 -16.43 -0.30 -3.63
C GLN A 75 -16.14 -0.27 -2.12
N ASP A 76 -14.91 -0.56 -1.67
CA ASP A 76 -14.56 -0.70 -0.25
C ASP A 76 -13.44 0.26 0.22
N LEU A 77 -13.18 1.34 -0.54
CA LEU A 77 -12.07 2.26 -0.28
C LEU A 77 -12.18 3.04 1.03
N GLU A 78 -13.39 3.30 1.51
CA GLU A 78 -13.65 4.07 2.73
C GLU A 78 -13.05 3.44 4.00
N ARG A 79 -12.73 2.14 3.96
CA ARG A 79 -12.10 1.44 5.09
C ARG A 79 -10.61 1.74 5.25
N TYR A 80 -10.01 2.41 4.27
CA TYR A 80 -8.56 2.61 4.18
C TYR A 80 -8.22 4.08 4.40
N ASP A 81 -7.52 4.34 5.50
CA ASP A 81 -7.15 5.68 5.93
C ASP A 81 -5.62 5.84 5.84
N LEU A 82 -5.17 6.74 4.98
CA LEU A 82 -3.76 7.08 4.74
C LEU A 82 -3.17 7.97 5.85
N GLY A 83 -4.01 8.69 6.60
CA GLY A 83 -3.64 9.84 7.41
C GLY A 83 -3.02 10.97 6.58
N SER A 84 -2.74 12.11 7.22
CA SER A 84 -2.20 13.29 6.54
C SER A 84 -0.83 13.00 5.90
N ILE A 85 0.04 12.26 6.60
CA ILE A 85 1.38 11.90 6.09
C ILE A 85 1.25 10.97 4.87
N GLY A 86 0.40 9.95 4.94
CA GLY A 86 0.22 9.01 3.83
C GLY A 86 -0.36 9.68 2.59
N ARG A 87 -1.35 10.57 2.78
CA ARG A 87 -1.90 11.40 1.70
C ARG A 87 -0.83 12.26 1.04
N ILE A 88 0.01 12.94 1.82
CA ILE A 88 1.12 13.76 1.30
C ILE A 88 2.13 12.90 0.53
N GLN A 89 2.54 11.75 1.07
CA GLN A 89 3.50 10.86 0.41
C GLN A 89 2.94 10.27 -0.89
N LEU A 90 1.69 9.82 -0.86
CA LEU A 90 1.00 9.24 -2.01
C LEU A 90 0.83 10.29 -3.12
N ASN A 91 0.37 11.49 -2.78
CA ASN A 91 0.26 12.60 -3.72
C ASN A 91 1.60 12.96 -4.37
N ARG A 92 2.68 13.05 -3.58
CA ARG A 92 4.03 13.32 -4.11
C ARG A 92 4.50 12.23 -5.06
N LYS A 93 4.20 10.96 -4.74
CA LYS A 93 4.65 9.80 -5.53
C LYS A 93 3.86 9.63 -6.82
N LEU A 94 2.57 9.90 -6.78
CA LEU A 94 1.64 9.73 -7.91
C LEU A 94 1.33 11.05 -8.64
N LYS A 95 1.93 12.17 -8.21
CA LYS A 95 1.73 13.52 -8.75
C LYS A 95 0.26 13.98 -8.69
N LEU A 96 -0.43 13.69 -7.59
CA LEU A 96 -1.82 14.07 -7.35
C LEU A 96 -1.91 15.36 -6.52
N SER A 97 -3.02 16.10 -6.67
CA SER A 97 -3.30 17.37 -5.97
C SER A 97 -4.45 17.26 -4.96
N ILE A 98 -4.70 16.06 -4.41
CA ILE A 98 -5.79 15.83 -3.44
C ILE A 98 -5.45 16.52 -2.10
N PRO A 99 -6.37 17.25 -1.45
CA PRO A 99 -6.07 17.94 -0.20
C PRO A 99 -5.59 16.99 0.93
N ALA A 100 -4.65 17.45 1.74
CA ALA A 100 -4.03 16.65 2.80
C ALA A 100 -5.00 16.21 3.93
N HIS A 101 -6.15 16.89 4.07
CA HIS A 101 -7.19 16.53 5.04
C HIS A 101 -8.09 15.37 4.57
N VAL A 102 -8.03 15.00 3.29
CA VAL A 102 -8.74 13.84 2.75
C VAL A 102 -7.89 12.61 3.04
N HIS A 103 -8.15 11.96 4.19
CA HIS A 103 -7.32 10.85 4.65
C HIS A 103 -7.74 9.50 4.05
N ASN A 104 -9.01 9.33 3.70
CA ASN A 104 -9.47 8.08 3.06
C ASN A 104 -8.86 7.92 1.67
N LEU A 105 -8.57 6.68 1.30
CA LEU A 105 -8.13 6.31 -0.03
C LEU A 105 -9.23 6.66 -1.04
N GLN A 106 -8.86 7.30 -2.15
CA GLN A 106 -9.79 7.74 -3.18
C GLN A 106 -9.64 6.90 -4.46
N PRO A 107 -10.68 6.78 -5.31
CA PRO A 107 -10.58 6.07 -6.59
C PRO A 107 -9.42 6.59 -7.47
N GLU A 108 -9.18 7.90 -7.47
CA GLU A 108 -8.11 8.56 -8.21
C GLU A 108 -6.73 8.05 -7.80
N ASP A 109 -6.55 7.72 -6.52
CA ASP A 109 -5.30 7.14 -6.01
C ASP A 109 -5.02 5.78 -6.65
N ILE A 110 -6.07 4.96 -6.80
CA ILE A 110 -5.98 3.62 -7.38
C ILE A 110 -5.71 3.69 -8.87
N VAL A 111 -6.37 4.61 -9.58
CA VAL A 111 -6.15 4.85 -11.01
C VAL A 111 -4.72 5.33 -11.26
N ALA A 112 -4.25 6.34 -10.52
CA ALA A 112 -2.89 6.84 -10.69
C ALA A 112 -1.82 5.81 -10.29
N ALA A 113 -2.09 5.00 -9.25
CA ALA A 113 -1.21 3.91 -8.85
C ALA A 113 -1.14 2.81 -9.92
N THR A 114 -2.26 2.53 -10.56
CA THR A 114 -2.41 1.61 -11.69
C THR A 114 -1.61 2.10 -12.90
N ASP A 115 -1.77 3.36 -13.30
CA ASP A 115 -1.03 3.95 -14.42
C ASP A 115 0.47 3.94 -14.16
N ALA A 116 0.89 4.27 -12.93
CA ALA A 116 2.29 4.16 -12.53
C ALA A 116 2.79 2.71 -12.60
N LEU A 117 1.97 1.72 -12.25
CA LEU A 117 2.33 0.30 -12.32
C LEU A 117 2.52 -0.15 -13.77
N ILE A 118 1.63 0.27 -14.67
CA ILE A 118 1.70 -0.03 -16.12
C ILE A 118 2.99 0.57 -16.69
N ASN A 119 3.25 1.86 -16.43
CA ASN A 119 4.44 2.57 -16.90
C ASN A 119 5.78 1.99 -16.40
N LEU A 120 5.77 1.29 -15.26
CA LEU A 120 6.97 0.61 -14.73
C LEU A 120 7.14 -0.81 -15.28
N THR A 121 6.09 -1.37 -15.88
CA THR A 121 6.07 -2.73 -16.42
C THR A 121 6.41 -2.74 -17.91
N THR A 122 5.92 -1.76 -18.68
CA THR A 122 6.30 -1.50 -20.07
C THR A 122 7.71 -0.94 -20.15
#